data_AF-A0A7T7ZXM6-F1
#
_entry.id   AF-A0A7T7ZXM6-F1
#
_cell.length_a   1.000
_cell.length_b   1.000
_cell.length_c   1.000
_cell.angle_alpha   90.00
_cell.angle_beta   90.00
_cell.angle_gamma   90.00
#
_symmetry.space_group_name_H-M   'P 1'
#
loop_
_entity.id
_entity.type
_entity.pdbx_description
1 polymer ?
#
loop_
_entity_poly.entity_id
_entity_poly.type
_entity_poly.pdbx_seq_one_letter_code
_entity_poly.pdbx_strand_id
1 'polypeptide(L)'
;MRKFIFPVALVLLGTGSAFATKVAKENKKAVVAGYRLVNNGNGTLTCLNAEKDCSDENVGPICTWSSDPSVQLQTFVSPTMCGITLHEIPQ
;
A
#
# COMPACT_ATOMS: atom_id res chain seq x y z
N MET A 1 -43.05 -36.33 -1.14
CA MET A 1 -42.69 -34.90 -0.98
C MET A 1 -41.37 -34.77 -0.26
N ARG A 2 -40.27 -34.52 -0.97
CA ARG A 2 -38.99 -34.08 -0.41
C ARG A 2 -38.28 -33.22 -1.45
N LYS A 3 -38.26 -31.90 -1.24
CA LYS A 3 -37.37 -30.96 -1.93
C LYS A 3 -36.80 -30.02 -0.89
N PHE A 4 -35.71 -30.46 -0.28
CA PHE A 4 -34.62 -29.56 0.10
C PHE A 4 -33.85 -29.18 -1.18
N ILE A 5 -33.02 -28.14 -1.12
CA ILE A 5 -32.29 -27.43 -2.20
C ILE A 5 -32.99 -26.08 -2.42
N PHE A 6 -32.43 -24.95 -1.98
CA PHE A 6 -31.11 -24.44 -2.35
C PHE A 6 -30.39 -23.72 -1.19
N PRO A 7 -29.09 -23.98 -0.95
CA PRO A 7 -28.26 -23.02 -0.25
C PRO A 7 -28.10 -21.81 -1.18
N VAL A 8 -28.54 -20.65 -0.70
CA VAL A 8 -28.25 -19.36 -1.34
C VAL A 8 -26.74 -19.20 -1.33
N ALA A 9 -26.13 -19.37 -2.50
CA ALA A 9 -24.75 -19.04 -2.75
C ALA A 9 -24.60 -17.52 -2.60
N LEU A 10 -24.18 -17.09 -1.41
CA LEU A 10 -23.62 -15.76 -1.16
C LEU A 10 -22.25 -15.71 -1.83
N VAL A 11 -22.27 -15.53 -3.14
CA VAL A 11 -21.11 -15.00 -3.87
C VAL A 11 -21.32 -13.49 -3.94
N LEU A 12 -20.22 -12.75 -3.84
CA LEU A 12 -20.01 -11.36 -4.24
C LEU A 12 -20.13 -10.29 -3.14
N LEU A 13 -19.12 -10.21 -2.28
CA LEU A 13 -18.33 -9.00 -2.02
C LEU A 13 -16.94 -9.54 -1.64
N GLY A 14 -15.84 -9.33 -2.36
CA GLY A 14 -15.41 -8.13 -3.05
C GLY A 14 -13.96 -7.94 -2.59
N THR A 15 -13.03 -7.86 -3.54
CA THR A 15 -11.61 -7.51 -3.37
C THR A 15 -10.77 -8.40 -2.44
N GLY A 16 -10.28 -9.51 -2.99
CA GLY A 16 -9.03 -10.08 -2.51
C GLY A 16 -7.87 -9.16 -2.92
N SER A 17 -7.35 -8.37 -1.98
CA SER A 17 -6.03 -7.78 -2.14
C SER A 17 -5.03 -8.82 -1.65
N ALA A 18 -4.71 -9.76 -2.53
CA ALA A 18 -3.57 -10.63 -2.32
C ALA A 18 -2.32 -9.76 -2.24
N PHE A 19 -1.68 -9.73 -1.07
CA PHE A 19 -0.32 -9.26 -0.90
C PHE A 19 0.60 -10.16 -1.74
N ALA A 20 0.80 -9.81 -3.00
CA ALA A 20 1.69 -10.50 -3.92
C ALA A 20 3.14 -10.06 -3.67
N THR A 21 3.66 -10.32 -2.47
CA THR A 21 5.10 -10.25 -2.23
C THR A 21 5.77 -11.40 -2.99
N LYS A 22 6.61 -11.03 -3.95
CA LYS A 22 7.48 -11.87 -4.81
C LYS A 22 6.76 -12.59 -5.96
N VAL A 23 6.69 -11.97 -7.14
CA VAL A 23 7.31 -12.47 -8.40
C VAL A 23 7.23 -11.34 -9.44
N ALA A 24 8.27 -10.52 -9.54
CA ALA A 24 8.60 -9.79 -10.79
C ALA A 24 10.07 -9.37 -10.71
N LYS A 25 10.97 -10.34 -10.89
CA LYS A 25 12.25 -10.03 -11.54
C LYS A 25 11.90 -9.56 -12.96
N GLU A 26 12.60 -8.53 -13.43
CA GLU A 26 12.35 -7.80 -14.69
C GLU A 26 11.32 -6.68 -14.60
N ASN A 27 11.66 -5.62 -13.88
CA ASN A 27 11.73 -4.28 -14.44
C ASN A 27 12.50 -3.44 -13.41
N LYS A 28 13.67 -2.92 -13.79
CA LYS A 28 14.52 -2.07 -12.93
C LYS A 28 13.90 -0.67 -12.79
N LYS A 29 12.63 -0.58 -12.42
CA LYS A 29 12.06 0.65 -11.88
C LYS A 29 12.35 0.60 -10.39
N ALA A 30 12.82 1.70 -9.82
CA ALA A 30 13.19 1.76 -8.42
C ALA A 30 11.90 1.60 -7.58
N VAL A 31 11.61 0.34 -7.24
CA VAL A 31 10.49 -0.07 -6.39
C VAL A 31 11.01 -0.13 -4.97
N VAL A 32 10.42 0.70 -4.12
CA VAL A 32 10.83 0.90 -2.73
C VAL A 32 9.62 0.81 -1.81
N ALA A 33 9.87 0.38 -0.57
CA ALA A 33 8.84 0.35 0.45
C ALA A 33 8.38 1.79 0.77
N GLY A 34 7.07 2.00 0.83
CA GLY A 34 6.46 3.28 1.20
C GLY A 34 6.33 3.44 2.70
N TYR A 35 6.68 4.63 3.18
CA TYR A 35 6.59 5.00 4.59
C TYR A 35 5.70 6.23 4.76
N ARG A 36 5.09 6.34 5.94
CA ARG A 36 4.25 7.47 6.32
C ARG A 36 4.77 8.12 7.59
N LEU A 37 4.62 9.43 7.66
CA LEU A 37 4.91 10.18 8.86
C LEU A 37 3.74 10.05 9.84
N VAL A 38 4.01 9.52 11.02
CA VAL A 38 3.02 9.36 12.10
C VAL A 38 3.45 10.21 13.28
N ASN A 39 2.53 11.01 13.80
CA ASN A 39 2.74 11.75 15.04
C ASN A 39 2.33 10.86 16.22
N ASN A 40 3.31 10.44 17.02
CA ASN A 40 3.09 9.58 18.19
C ASN A 40 2.69 10.37 19.46
N GLY A 41 2.43 11.68 19.34
CA GLY A 41 2.23 12.57 20.47
C GLY A 41 3.54 13.15 21.01
N ASN A 42 3.44 14.16 21.87
CA ASN A 42 4.59 14.87 22.46
C ASN A 42 5.59 15.47 21.45
N GLY A 43 5.14 15.77 20.23
CA GLY A 43 6.00 16.29 19.16
C GLY A 43 6.93 15.25 18.53
N THR A 44 6.75 13.96 18.85
CA THR A 44 7.56 12.89 18.26
C THR A 44 6.94 12.41 16.96
N LEU A 45 7.65 12.64 15.85
CA LEU A 45 7.30 12.12 14.54
C LEU A 45 8.03 10.80 14.31
N THR A 46 7.37 9.85 13.67
CA THR A 46 7.97 8.55 13.34
C THR A 46 7.60 8.16 11.93
N CYS A 47 8.61 7.74 11.17
CA CYS A 47 8.43 7.24 9.82
C CYS A 47 8.13 5.74 9.89
N LEU A 48 6.86 5.39 9.74
CA LEU A 48 6.37 4.01 9.82
C LEU A 48 6.13 3.43 8.45
N ASN A 49 6.51 2.16 8.26
CA ASN A 49 6.25 1.44 7.02
C ASN A 49 4.72 1.32 6.82
N ALA A 50 4.27 1.61 5.61
CA ALA A 50 2.86 1.57 5.22
C ALA A 50 2.45 0.25 4.55
N GLU A 51 3.38 -0.71 4.48
CA GLU A 51 3.24 -2.04 3.89
C GLU A 51 2.77 -2.02 2.43
N LYS A 52 3.17 -0.96 1.72
CA LYS A 52 2.86 -0.73 0.31
C LYS A 52 4.13 -0.38 -0.43
N ASP A 53 4.39 -1.11 -1.52
CA ASP A 53 5.50 -0.82 -2.42
C ASP A 53 5.09 0.29 -3.39
N CYS A 54 5.97 1.27 -3.58
CA CYS A 54 5.78 2.39 -4.48
C CYS A 54 7.05 2.57 -5.33
N SER A 55 7.04 3.53 -6.25
CA SER A 55 8.22 3.92 -7.01
C SER A 55 8.77 5.26 -6.54
N ASP A 56 10.09 5.37 -6.36
CA ASP A 56 10.75 6.67 -6.20
C ASP A 56 10.92 7.43 -7.53
N GLU A 57 10.67 6.73 -8.65
CA GLU A 57 10.59 7.35 -9.96
C GLU A 57 9.26 8.11 -10.10
N ASN A 58 9.30 9.32 -10.69
CA ASN A 58 8.11 10.14 -10.94
C ASN A 58 7.33 9.65 -12.17
N VAL A 59 6.90 8.38 -12.14
CA VAL A 59 6.32 7.64 -13.28
C VAL A 59 4.80 7.52 -13.23
N GLY A 60 4.14 8.09 -12.23
CA GLY A 60 2.70 7.90 -12.01
C GLY A 60 2.09 8.87 -11.00
N PRO A 61 0.83 8.66 -10.61
CA PRO A 61 0.18 9.43 -9.54
C PRO A 61 0.87 9.21 -8.19
N ILE A 62 0.63 10.08 -7.23
CA ILE A 62 1.22 9.98 -5.88
C ILE A 62 0.76 8.67 -5.21
N CYS A 63 1.71 7.95 -4.63
CA CYS A 63 1.46 6.76 -3.86
C CYS A 63 0.85 7.15 -2.51
N THR A 64 -0.37 6.68 -2.23
CA THR A 64 -1.09 6.99 -0.99
C THR A 64 -1.29 5.74 -0.13
N TRP A 65 -1.50 5.93 1.17
CA TRP A 65 -1.70 4.84 2.11
C TRP A 65 -3.05 4.15 1.86
N SER A 66 -3.05 2.82 1.80
CA SER A 66 -4.25 2.03 1.47
C SER A 66 -5.42 2.24 2.44
N SER A 67 -5.15 2.63 3.68
CA SER A 67 -6.18 2.88 4.68
C SER A 67 -6.61 4.35 4.77
N ASP A 68 -5.82 5.28 4.23
CA ASP A 68 -6.19 6.70 4.13
C ASP A 68 -5.54 7.33 2.89
N PRO A 69 -6.33 7.67 1.85
CA PRO A 69 -5.81 8.21 0.61
C PRO A 69 -5.27 9.65 0.75
N SER A 70 -5.49 10.32 1.87
CA SER A 70 -4.92 11.65 2.16
C SER A 70 -3.47 11.56 2.62
N VAL A 71 -3.03 10.38 3.08
CA VAL A 71 -1.67 10.13 3.54
C VAL A 71 -0.79 9.72 2.38
N GLN A 72 0.14 10.59 2.00
CA GLN A 72 1.12 10.33 0.94
C GLN A 72 2.30 9.52 1.49
N LEU A 73 2.70 8.50 0.75
CA LEU A 73 3.84 7.66 1.08
C LEU A 73 5.15 8.27 0.59
N GLN A 74 6.18 8.11 1.40
CA GLN A 74 7.49 8.71 1.24
C GLN A 74 8.59 7.67 1.45
N THR A 75 9.81 7.96 0.99
CA THR A 75 10.97 7.11 1.27
C THR A 75 11.34 7.13 2.76
N PHE A 76 12.07 6.12 3.21
CA PHE A 76 12.66 6.12 4.53
C PHE A 76 14.00 6.85 4.53
N VAL A 77 14.16 7.86 5.41
CA VAL A 77 15.44 8.55 5.63
C VAL A 77 15.97 8.23 7.02
N SER A 78 15.12 8.35 8.04
CA SER A 78 15.44 7.99 9.42
C SER A 78 14.17 7.63 10.19
N PRO A 79 14.28 7.07 11.41
CA PRO A 79 13.12 6.69 12.21
C PRO A 79 12.14 7.85 12.48
N THR A 80 12.61 9.09 12.45
CA THR A 80 11.79 10.29 12.70
C THR A 80 11.57 11.15 11.45
N MET A 81 12.08 10.72 10.29
CA MET A 81 12.04 11.50 9.05
C MET A 81 11.76 10.59 7.85
N CYS A 82 10.67 10.88 7.14
CA CYS A 82 10.43 10.36 5.81
C CYS A 82 11.02 11.32 4.76
N GLY A 83 11.39 10.79 3.60
CA GLY A 83 12.07 11.52 2.54
C GLY A 83 11.13 12.01 1.46
N ILE A 84 11.45 11.67 0.21
CA ILE A 84 10.70 12.15 -0.96
C ILE A 84 9.39 11.40 -1.10
N THR A 85 8.38 12.08 -1.65
CA THR A 85 7.10 11.47 -2.01
C THR A 85 7.29 10.41 -3.10
N LEU A 86 6.65 9.28 -2.90
CA LEU A 86 6.65 8.15 -3.82
C LEU A 86 5.45 8.20 -4.76
N HIS A 87 5.57 7.50 -5.88
CA HIS A 87 4.55 7.40 -6.91
C HIS A 87 4.06 5.97 -7.08
N GLU A 88 2.83 5.81 -7.56
CA GLU A 88 2.26 4.50 -7.88
C GLU A 88 3.09 3.81 -8.96
N ILE A 89 3.27 2.50 -8.81
CA ILE A 89 3.99 1.68 -9.79
C ILE A 89 3.08 1.55 -11.02
N PRO A 90 3.50 2.01 -12.20
CA PRO A 90 2.70 1.85 -13.42
C PRO A 90 2.51 0.36 -13.68
N GLN A 91 1.25 -0.08 -13.69
CA GLN A 91 0.80 -1.44 -14.01
C GLN A 91 1.09 -1.79 -15.47
#